data_AF-A0A7W1IE22-F1
#
_entry.id   AF-A0A7W1IE22-F1
#
_cell.length_a   1.000
_cell.length_b   1.000
_cell.length_c   1.000
_cell.angle_alpha   90.00
_cell.angle_beta   90.00
_cell.angle_gamma   90.00
#
_symmetry.space_group_name_H-M   'P 1'
#
loop_
_entity.id
_entity.type
_entity.pdbx_description
1 polymer ?
#
loop_
_entity_poly.entity_id
_entity_poly.type
_entity_poly.pdbx_seq_one_letter_code
_entity_poly.pdbx_strand_id
1 'polypeptide(L)'
;MFGLFGNKKKKAKTSSRIGMTRNTAFNELVTELSQQSGSRYVFYFFEESRLHLKHQLEKENISIHGTSGSSEGVYLLNARKQNLTVLPLSAISKVYCIDHFPLYSVFEAFAASLYEANPSQTLIVYGGLDEPIFNVFGGNRIKDLMVKMGMQETEMIEHSMISKAIENAQEKIEKKVVLETSAQSSAEWFKQNLPQVL
;
A
#
# COMPACT_ATOMS: atom_id res chain seq x y z
N MET A 1 -16.23 35.81 19.89
CA MET A 1 -16.37 34.34 19.80
C MET A 1 -15.93 33.92 18.41
N PHE A 2 -14.78 33.26 18.27
CA PHE A 2 -14.36 32.67 16.99
C PHE A 2 -13.79 31.28 17.27
N GLY A 3 -14.56 30.25 16.93
CA GLY A 3 -14.13 28.86 17.00
C GLY A 3 -13.15 28.57 15.88
N LEU A 4 -11.86 28.62 16.20
CA LEU A 4 -10.75 28.13 15.35
C LEU A 4 -10.55 26.63 15.58
N PHE A 5 -11.60 25.84 15.38
CA PHE A 5 -11.49 24.39 15.24
C PHE A 5 -12.14 24.02 13.92
N GLY A 6 -11.38 24.17 12.83
CA GLY A 6 -11.70 23.46 11.61
C GLY A 6 -11.68 21.98 11.93
N ASN A 7 -12.83 21.31 11.86
CA ASN A 7 -12.92 19.86 12.01
C ASN A 7 -11.84 19.23 11.13
N LYS A 8 -10.88 18.53 11.72
CA LYS A 8 -9.93 17.71 10.95
C LYS A 8 -10.77 16.80 10.06
N LYS A 9 -10.56 16.88 8.74
CA LYS A 9 -11.23 15.97 7.80
C LYS A 9 -11.02 14.55 8.29
N LYS A 10 -12.12 13.80 8.44
CA LYS A 10 -12.06 12.40 8.87
C LYS A 10 -11.31 11.62 7.78
N LYS A 11 -10.31 10.82 8.17
CA LYS A 11 -9.43 10.07 7.26
C LYS A 11 -9.42 8.59 7.64
N ALA A 12 -9.16 7.73 6.66
CA ALA A 12 -8.90 6.32 6.90
C ALA A 12 -7.79 6.13 7.93
N LYS A 13 -7.93 5.11 8.79
CA LYS A 13 -6.84 4.68 9.65
C LYS A 13 -5.84 3.92 8.78
N THR A 14 -4.69 4.53 8.51
CA THR A 14 -3.63 3.95 7.69
C THR A 14 -2.42 3.57 8.55
N SER A 15 -1.77 2.46 8.20
CA SER A 15 -0.48 2.04 8.76
C SER A 15 0.42 1.50 7.64
N SER A 16 1.73 1.72 7.74
CA SER A 16 2.70 1.17 6.78
C SER A 16 3.53 0.08 7.44
N ARG A 17 3.72 -1.04 6.73
CA ARG A 17 4.60 -2.13 7.10
C ARG A 17 5.68 -2.28 6.05
N ILE A 18 6.90 -1.88 6.38
CA ILE A 18 7.98 -1.79 5.40
C ILE A 18 9.03 -2.87 5.64
N GLY A 19 9.25 -3.73 4.66
CA GLY A 19 10.32 -4.73 4.68
C GLY A 19 11.64 -4.18 4.11
N MET A 20 12.74 -4.89 4.36
CA MET A 20 14.05 -4.58 3.74
C MET A 20 14.01 -4.71 2.22
N THR A 21 13.17 -5.61 1.71
CA THR A 21 12.82 -5.76 0.30
C THR A 21 11.30 -5.89 0.15
N ARG A 22 10.78 -5.64 -1.06
CA ARG A 22 9.37 -5.89 -1.38
C ARG A 22 9.03 -7.36 -1.20
N ASN A 23 9.94 -8.26 -1.58
CA ASN A 23 9.72 -9.70 -1.46
C ASN A 23 9.55 -10.11 0.01
N THR A 24 10.36 -9.57 0.93
CA THR A 24 10.16 -9.77 2.38
C THR A 24 8.78 -9.31 2.82
N ALA A 25 8.39 -8.09 2.42
CA ALA A 25 7.10 -7.53 2.81
C ALA A 25 5.92 -8.38 2.31
N PHE A 26 5.99 -8.89 1.08
CA PHE A 26 4.92 -9.73 0.54
C PHE A 26 4.91 -11.13 1.18
N ASN A 27 6.07 -11.71 1.52
CA ASN A 27 6.12 -12.97 2.25
C ASN A 27 5.47 -12.87 3.64
N GLU A 28 5.67 -11.75 4.35
CA GLU A 28 4.98 -11.50 5.62
C GLU A 28 3.47 -11.39 5.40
N LEU A 29 3.03 -10.62 4.38
CA LEU A 29 1.61 -10.48 4.07
C LEU A 29 0.97 -11.83 3.73
N VAL A 30 1.64 -12.67 2.94
CA VAL A 30 1.17 -14.02 2.61
C VAL A 30 1.04 -14.87 3.87
N THR A 31 2.01 -14.76 4.79
CA THR A 31 1.94 -15.43 6.10
C THR A 31 0.75 -14.94 6.91
N GLU A 32 0.53 -13.63 7.04
CA GLU A 32 -0.63 -13.06 7.75
C GLU A 32 -1.95 -13.49 7.11
N LEU A 33 -2.04 -13.48 5.77
CA LEU A 33 -3.23 -13.91 5.05
C LEU A 33 -3.51 -15.40 5.23
N SER A 34 -2.48 -16.25 5.30
CA SER A 34 -2.63 -17.70 5.50
C SER A 34 -3.23 -18.07 6.86
N GLN A 35 -3.00 -17.24 7.87
CA GLN A 35 -3.49 -17.44 9.25
C GLN A 35 -4.91 -16.92 9.45
N GLN A 36 -5.49 -16.23 8.47
CA GLN A 36 -6.81 -15.63 8.52
C GLN A 36 -7.81 -16.43 7.68
N SER A 37 -8.97 -16.74 8.27
CA SER A 37 -10.11 -17.33 7.55
C SER A 37 -11.01 -16.25 6.95
N GLY A 38 -11.90 -16.63 6.04
CA GLY A 38 -12.85 -15.71 5.41
C GLY A 38 -12.28 -14.88 4.25
N SER A 39 -13.05 -13.88 3.85
CA SER A 39 -12.71 -12.95 2.76
C SER A 39 -11.68 -11.92 3.20
N ARG A 40 -10.52 -11.91 2.54
CA ARG A 40 -9.44 -10.92 2.76
C ARG A 40 -9.26 -10.10 1.51
N TYR A 41 -9.17 -8.79 1.65
CA TYR A 41 -9.09 -7.87 0.51
C TYR A 41 -7.70 -7.23 0.43
N VAL A 42 -7.05 -7.42 -0.72
CA VAL A 42 -5.74 -6.85 -1.02
C VAL A 42 -5.85 -5.98 -2.27
N PHE A 43 -5.50 -4.71 -2.10
CA PHE A 43 -5.55 -3.71 -3.14
C PHE A 43 -4.18 -3.48 -3.77
N TYR A 44 -4.14 -3.30 -5.08
CA TYR A 44 -2.92 -3.01 -5.83
C TYR A 44 -3.15 -1.85 -6.80
N PHE A 45 -2.10 -1.08 -7.06
CA PHE A 45 -2.09 -0.06 -8.11
C PHE A 45 -1.38 -0.55 -9.37
N PHE A 46 -0.39 -1.42 -9.23
CA PHE A 46 0.43 -1.93 -10.34
C PHE A 46 0.15 -3.41 -10.62
N GLU A 47 0.00 -3.76 -11.90
CA GLU A 47 -0.24 -5.16 -12.30
C GLU A 47 0.95 -6.06 -12.01
N GLU A 48 2.19 -5.54 -12.07
CA GLU A 48 3.39 -6.26 -11.65
C GLU A 48 3.29 -6.74 -10.20
N SER A 49 2.96 -5.83 -9.28
CA SER A 49 2.77 -6.14 -7.86
C SER A 49 1.69 -7.19 -7.63
N ARG A 50 0.57 -7.10 -8.38
CA ARG A 50 -0.50 -8.11 -8.32
C ARG A 50 0.01 -9.48 -8.75
N LEU A 51 0.69 -9.57 -9.88
CA LEU A 51 1.18 -10.84 -10.41
C LEU A 51 2.22 -11.47 -9.47
N HIS A 52 3.07 -10.64 -8.87
CA HIS A 52 4.04 -11.09 -7.86
C HIS A 52 3.33 -11.68 -6.64
N LEU A 53 2.42 -10.95 -6.00
CA LEU A 53 1.69 -11.45 -4.84
C LEU A 53 0.86 -12.69 -5.19
N LYS A 54 0.19 -12.69 -6.35
CA LYS A 54 -0.59 -13.83 -6.84
C LYS A 54 0.25 -15.10 -6.89
N HIS A 55 1.44 -15.01 -7.46
CA HIS A 55 2.37 -16.14 -7.56
C HIS A 55 2.83 -16.64 -6.18
N GLN A 56 3.07 -15.75 -5.21
CA GLN A 56 3.42 -16.17 -3.84
C GLN A 56 2.23 -16.82 -3.11
N LEU A 57 1.02 -16.28 -3.23
CA LEU A 57 -0.19 -16.88 -2.69
C LEU A 57 -0.45 -18.28 -3.27
N GLU A 58 -0.25 -18.47 -4.59
CA GLU A 58 -0.39 -19.76 -5.26
C GLU A 58 0.62 -20.80 -4.76
N LYS A 59 1.87 -20.40 -4.47
CA LYS A 59 2.88 -21.27 -3.88
C LYS A 59 2.50 -21.81 -2.51
N GLU A 60 1.83 -20.99 -1.71
CA GLU A 60 1.32 -21.36 -0.38
C GLU A 60 -0.07 -22.03 -0.44
N ASN A 61 -0.57 -22.37 -1.64
CA ASN A 61 -1.89 -22.97 -1.86
C ASN A 61 -3.06 -22.14 -1.31
N ILE A 62 -2.93 -20.80 -1.28
CA ILE A 62 -3.98 -19.90 -0.81
C ILE A 62 -4.95 -19.61 -1.96
N SER A 63 -6.24 -19.86 -1.74
CA SER A 63 -7.29 -19.59 -2.73
C SER A 63 -7.40 -18.09 -3.05
N ILE A 64 -7.28 -17.75 -4.33
CA ILE A 64 -7.39 -16.38 -4.85
C ILE A 64 -8.68 -16.26 -5.66
N HIS A 65 -9.51 -15.29 -5.31
CA HIS A 65 -10.76 -15.02 -6.02
C HIS A 65 -10.69 -13.70 -6.79
N GLY A 66 -11.39 -13.66 -7.93
CA GLY A 66 -11.59 -12.44 -8.72
C GLY A 66 -12.63 -11.50 -8.10
N THR A 67 -13.05 -10.46 -8.84
CA THR A 67 -13.98 -9.41 -8.41
C THR A 67 -15.41 -9.88 -8.12
N SER A 68 -15.71 -11.16 -8.28
CA SER A 68 -17.06 -11.71 -8.17
C SER A 68 -16.99 -13.19 -7.79
N GLY A 69 -17.23 -13.47 -6.51
CA GLY A 69 -17.32 -14.83 -5.97
C GLY A 69 -17.66 -14.80 -4.48
N SER A 70 -18.62 -15.60 -4.06
CA SER A 70 -19.09 -15.75 -2.67
C SER A 70 -18.24 -16.72 -1.83
N SER A 71 -17.12 -17.18 -2.38
CA SER A 71 -16.21 -18.13 -1.74
C SER A 71 -15.17 -17.40 -0.87
N GLU A 72 -14.95 -17.91 0.35
CA GLU A 72 -13.88 -17.40 1.22
C GLU A 72 -12.51 -17.52 0.55
N GLY A 73 -11.66 -16.49 0.68
CA GLY A 73 -10.37 -16.43 0.01
C GLY A 73 -9.74 -15.03 0.03
N VAL A 74 -8.67 -14.87 -0.76
CA VAL A 74 -8.00 -13.58 -0.95
C VAL A 74 -8.48 -12.94 -2.26
N TYR A 75 -8.96 -11.70 -2.17
CA TYR A 75 -9.44 -10.92 -3.31
C TYR A 75 -8.39 -9.88 -3.69
N LEU A 76 -7.87 -9.99 -4.92
CA LEU A 76 -6.91 -9.03 -5.47
C LEU A 76 -7.65 -7.97 -6.29
N LEU A 77 -7.67 -6.73 -5.81
CA LEU A 77 -8.52 -5.66 -6.34
C LEU A 77 -7.70 -4.44 -6.79
N ASN A 78 -7.95 -3.95 -8.01
CA ASN A 78 -7.25 -2.76 -8.49
C ASN A 78 -7.73 -1.50 -7.75
N ALA A 79 -6.87 -0.81 -7.00
CA ALA A 79 -7.23 0.35 -6.18
C ALA A 79 -7.88 1.50 -6.96
N ARG A 80 -7.66 1.61 -8.28
CA ARG A 80 -8.22 2.67 -9.14
C ARG A 80 -9.52 2.31 -9.86
N LYS A 81 -9.82 1.02 -10.04
CA LYS A 81 -10.93 0.58 -10.91
C LYS A 81 -12.17 0.10 -10.15
N GLN A 82 -12.11 0.04 -8.83
CA GLN A 82 -13.14 -0.65 -8.04
C GLN A 82 -14.15 0.34 -7.48
N ASN A 83 -15.42 0.04 -7.70
CA ASN A 83 -16.47 0.67 -6.93
C ASN A 83 -16.54 0.00 -5.56
N LEU A 84 -15.87 0.55 -4.56
CA LEU A 84 -15.76 -0.07 -3.24
C LEU A 84 -17.11 -0.23 -2.52
N THR A 85 -18.15 0.53 -2.93
CA THR A 85 -19.49 0.45 -2.34
C THR A 85 -20.19 -0.89 -2.56
N VAL A 86 -19.77 -1.69 -3.55
CA VAL A 86 -20.36 -3.02 -3.81
C VAL A 86 -19.66 -4.16 -3.08
N LEU A 87 -18.54 -3.87 -2.39
CA LEU A 87 -17.79 -4.87 -1.64
C LEU A 87 -18.36 -5.00 -0.22
N PRO A 88 -18.43 -6.21 0.36
CA PRO A 88 -18.94 -6.41 1.72
C PRO A 88 -17.89 -6.01 2.78
N LEU A 89 -17.44 -4.75 2.77
CA LEU A 89 -16.37 -4.24 3.63
C LEU A 89 -16.84 -3.83 5.03
N SER A 90 -18.15 -3.77 5.28
CA SER A 90 -18.73 -3.33 6.55
C SER A 90 -18.30 -4.19 7.75
N ALA A 91 -18.11 -5.50 7.54
CA ALA A 91 -17.63 -6.44 8.55
C ALA A 91 -16.10 -6.63 8.55
N ILE A 92 -15.38 -6.01 7.60
CA ILE A 92 -13.95 -6.22 7.40
C ILE A 92 -13.16 -5.17 8.18
N SER A 93 -12.48 -5.60 9.24
CA SER A 93 -11.71 -4.72 10.13
C SER A 93 -10.35 -4.29 9.56
N LYS A 94 -9.76 -5.09 8.68
CA LYS A 94 -8.47 -4.83 8.03
C LYS A 94 -8.54 -5.09 6.54
N VAL A 95 -7.94 -4.19 5.77
CA VAL A 95 -7.65 -4.39 4.35
C VAL A 95 -6.20 -4.05 4.08
N TYR A 96 -5.68 -4.61 2.99
CA TYR A 96 -4.26 -4.53 2.68
C TYR A 96 -4.08 -3.78 1.37
N CYS A 97 -2.99 -3.02 1.23
CA CYS A 97 -2.53 -2.52 -0.05
C CYS A 97 -1.06 -2.87 -0.22
N ILE A 98 -0.67 -3.29 -1.41
CA ILE A 98 0.70 -3.76 -1.69
C ILE A 98 1.55 -2.78 -2.49
N ASP A 99 1.06 -1.55 -2.66
CA ASP A 99 1.75 -0.50 -3.38
C ASP A 99 1.64 0.82 -2.61
N HIS A 100 2.78 1.47 -2.39
CA HIS A 100 2.80 2.88 -2.05
C HIS A 100 2.72 3.69 -3.35
N PHE A 101 1.51 4.04 -3.77
CA PHE A 101 1.33 4.76 -5.03
C PHE A 101 2.03 6.14 -4.97
N PRO A 102 2.74 6.58 -6.03
CA PRO A 102 3.62 7.75 -5.92
C PRO A 102 2.90 9.09 -5.71
N LEU A 103 1.67 9.23 -6.18
CA LEU A 103 0.89 10.47 -6.03
C LEU A 103 0.01 10.41 -4.78
N TYR A 104 0.16 11.42 -3.91
CA TYR A 104 -0.58 11.49 -2.66
C TYR A 104 -2.10 11.60 -2.89
N SER A 105 -2.53 12.48 -3.80
CA SER A 105 -3.96 12.68 -4.07
C SER A 105 -4.67 11.41 -4.55
N VAL A 106 -3.99 10.59 -5.34
CA VAL A 106 -4.53 9.32 -5.85
C VAL A 106 -4.69 8.32 -4.71
N PHE A 107 -3.67 8.18 -3.86
CA PHE A 107 -3.72 7.28 -2.71
C PHE A 107 -4.77 7.75 -1.69
N GLU A 108 -4.83 9.05 -1.41
CA GLU A 108 -5.80 9.64 -0.48
C GLU A 108 -7.24 9.46 -0.98
N ALA A 109 -7.49 9.60 -2.29
CA ALA A 109 -8.81 9.35 -2.86
C ALA A 109 -9.24 7.89 -2.66
N PHE A 110 -8.34 6.93 -2.91
CA PHE A 110 -8.58 5.51 -2.64
C PHE A 110 -8.84 5.24 -1.15
N ALA A 111 -8.01 5.79 -0.26
CA ALA A 111 -8.18 5.64 1.19
C ALA A 111 -9.49 6.27 1.69
N ALA A 112 -9.89 7.41 1.14
CA ALA A 112 -11.17 8.06 1.46
C ALA A 112 -12.36 7.18 1.07
N SER A 113 -12.32 6.53 -0.10
CA SER A 113 -13.38 5.61 -0.51
C SER A 113 -13.47 4.37 0.41
N LEU A 114 -12.35 3.86 0.93
CA LEU A 114 -12.37 2.80 1.95
C LEU A 114 -12.97 3.29 3.27
N TYR A 115 -12.63 4.51 3.68
CA TYR A 115 -13.19 5.12 4.89
C TYR A 115 -14.71 5.32 4.79
N GLU A 116 -15.22 5.71 3.63
CA GLU A 116 -16.66 5.81 3.38
C GLU A 116 -17.35 4.45 3.47
N ALA A 117 -16.71 3.38 2.98
CA ALA A 117 -17.25 2.02 3.06
C ALA A 117 -17.23 1.46 4.49
N ASN A 118 -16.19 1.72 5.27
CA ASN A 118 -16.10 1.33 6.67
C ASN A 118 -15.12 2.24 7.46
N PRO A 119 -15.62 3.20 8.25
CA PRO A 119 -14.79 4.13 9.02
C PRO A 119 -13.88 3.48 10.08
N SER A 120 -14.24 2.29 10.56
CA SER A 120 -13.50 1.55 11.59
C SER A 120 -12.42 0.64 11.00
N GLN A 121 -12.39 0.48 9.68
CA GLN A 121 -11.41 -0.35 8.99
C GLN A 121 -10.02 0.28 9.03
N THR A 122 -9.01 -0.58 9.16
CA THR A 122 -7.60 -0.19 9.03
C THR A 122 -7.08 -0.60 7.65
N LEU A 123 -6.50 0.34 6.92
CA LEU A 123 -5.74 0.09 5.70
C LEU A 123 -4.26 -0.11 6.07
N ILE A 124 -3.74 -1.29 5.82
CA ILE A 124 -2.33 -1.63 6.02
C ILE A 124 -1.63 -1.63 4.67
N VAL A 125 -0.62 -0.78 4.51
CA VAL A 125 0.14 -0.66 3.26
C VAL A 125 1.49 -1.36 3.42
N TYR A 126 1.72 -2.37 2.60
CA TYR A 126 2.97 -3.10 2.50
C TYR A 126 3.89 -2.46 1.46
N GLY A 127 5.19 -2.47 1.72
CA GLY A 127 6.19 -2.08 0.74
C GLY A 127 7.60 -2.46 1.16
N GLY A 128 8.55 -2.30 0.25
CA GLY A 128 9.97 -2.56 0.48
C GLY A 128 10.83 -1.30 0.35
N LEU A 129 11.90 -1.20 1.15
CA LEU A 129 12.89 -0.11 1.02
C LEU A 129 13.63 -0.10 -0.34
N ASP A 130 13.55 -1.19 -1.09
CA ASP A 130 14.06 -1.35 -2.46
C ASP A 130 13.14 -0.73 -3.53
N GLU A 131 11.95 -0.24 -3.15
CA GLU A 131 11.05 0.37 -4.11
C GLU A 131 11.43 1.81 -4.48
N PRO A 132 11.15 2.26 -5.73
CA PRO A 132 11.57 3.56 -6.22
C PRO A 132 11.11 4.76 -5.36
N ILE A 133 9.93 4.68 -4.74
CA ILE A 133 9.40 5.77 -3.91
C ILE A 133 10.30 6.08 -2.71
N PHE A 134 11.01 5.09 -2.18
CA PHE A 134 11.91 5.27 -1.05
C PHE A 134 13.19 6.01 -1.45
N ASN A 135 13.61 5.96 -2.71
CA ASN A 135 14.77 6.73 -3.19
C ASN A 135 14.54 8.25 -3.06
N VAL A 136 13.29 8.71 -3.17
CA VAL A 136 12.92 10.13 -3.16
C VAL A 136 13.24 10.82 -1.82
N PHE A 137 13.22 10.10 -0.71
CA PHE A 137 13.51 10.66 0.62
C PHE A 137 14.77 10.06 1.29
N GLY A 138 15.61 9.38 0.51
CA GLY A 138 16.86 8.82 0.98
C GLY A 138 16.70 7.44 1.63
N GLY A 139 15.91 6.56 1.01
CA GLY A 139 15.69 5.17 1.42
C GLY A 139 16.97 4.42 1.75
N ASN A 140 18.07 4.68 1.01
CA ASN A 140 19.39 4.14 1.33
C ASN A 140 19.88 4.54 2.73
N ARG A 141 19.68 5.79 3.17
CA ARG A 141 20.04 6.22 4.53
C ARG A 141 19.20 5.52 5.60
N ILE A 142 17.92 5.28 5.31
CA ILE A 142 17.03 4.54 6.21
C ILE A 142 17.47 3.09 6.27
N LYS A 143 17.74 2.46 5.13
CA LYS A 143 18.26 1.10 5.05
C LYS A 143 19.58 0.95 5.81
N ASP A 144 20.53 1.86 5.61
CA ASP A 144 21.81 1.87 6.33
C ASP A 144 21.62 2.04 7.84
N LEU A 145 20.66 2.89 8.25
CA LEU A 145 20.31 3.06 9.65
C LEU A 145 19.71 1.77 10.23
N MET A 146 18.78 1.13 9.53
CA MET A 146 18.14 -0.11 9.97
C MET A 146 19.17 -1.24 10.11
N VAL A 147 20.08 -1.39 9.15
CA VAL A 147 21.20 -2.35 9.22
C VAL A 147 22.08 -2.06 10.43
N LYS A 148 22.44 -0.80 10.67
CA LYS A 148 23.24 -0.40 11.85
C LYS A 148 22.51 -0.65 13.18
N MET A 149 21.19 -0.63 13.18
CA MET A 149 20.35 -0.97 14.34
C MET A 149 20.19 -2.48 14.55
N GLY A 150 20.77 -3.32 13.67
CA GLY A 150 20.72 -4.78 13.79
C GLY A 150 19.41 -5.40 13.31
N MET A 151 18.62 -4.66 12.51
CA MET A 151 17.36 -5.15 11.97
C MET A 151 17.59 -6.36 11.06
N GLN A 152 16.82 -7.42 11.25
CA GLN A 152 16.95 -8.63 10.43
C GLN A 152 16.28 -8.46 9.07
N GLU A 153 16.71 -9.22 8.06
CA GLU A 153 16.14 -9.16 6.71
C GLU A 153 14.65 -9.52 6.64
N THR A 154 14.16 -10.26 7.64
CA THR A 154 12.77 -10.71 7.77
C THR A 154 11.91 -9.81 8.66
N GLU A 155 12.49 -8.80 9.29
CA GLU A 155 11.79 -7.91 10.20
C GLU A 155 11.04 -6.82 9.43
N MET A 156 9.91 -6.36 9.98
CA MET A 156 9.07 -5.32 9.40
C MET A 156 9.22 -4.02 10.19
N ILE A 157 9.34 -2.90 9.49
CA ILE A 157 9.35 -1.57 10.09
C ILE A 157 7.91 -1.08 10.20
N GLU A 158 7.43 -0.93 11.44
CA GLU A 158 6.12 -0.37 11.77
C GLU A 158 6.30 0.84 12.68
N HIS A 159 6.54 2.02 12.09
CA HIS A 159 6.71 3.25 12.86
C HIS A 159 6.04 4.45 12.18
N SER A 160 5.38 5.29 12.97
CA SER A 160 4.63 6.47 12.48
C SER A 160 5.50 7.44 11.68
N MET A 161 6.78 7.57 12.04
CA MET A 161 7.77 8.37 11.29
C MET A 161 7.96 7.88 9.86
N ILE A 162 7.91 6.56 9.61
CA ILE A 162 8.07 6.00 8.26
C ILE A 162 6.84 6.29 7.42
N SER A 163 5.63 6.04 7.94
CA SER A 163 4.39 6.41 7.25
C SER A 163 4.37 7.91 6.93
N LYS A 164 4.82 8.77 7.85
CA LYS A 164 4.91 10.22 7.59
C LYS A 164 5.97 10.58 6.55
N ALA A 165 7.11 9.89 6.53
CA ALA A 165 8.14 10.09 5.53
C ALA A 165 7.65 9.72 4.12
N ILE A 166 6.88 8.64 4.01
CA ILE A 166 6.26 8.21 2.73
C ILE A 166 5.24 9.25 2.26
N GLU A 167 4.35 9.72 3.14
CA GLU A 167 3.39 10.79 2.80
C GLU A 167 4.10 12.04 2.28
N ASN A 168 5.15 12.49 2.98
CA ASN A 168 5.95 13.64 2.56
C ASN A 168 6.65 13.40 1.20
N ALA A 169 7.04 12.16 0.90
CA ALA A 169 7.63 11.80 -0.37
C ALA A 169 6.60 11.85 -1.49
N GLN A 170 5.40 11.31 -1.27
CA GLN A 170 4.28 11.36 -2.21
C GLN A 170 3.91 12.81 -2.55
N GLU A 171 3.81 13.70 -1.55
CA GLU A 171 3.54 15.13 -1.78
C GLU A 171 4.65 15.81 -2.60
N LYS A 172 5.92 15.42 -2.41
CA LYS A 172 7.06 15.95 -3.19
C LYS A 172 7.06 15.46 -4.63
N ILE A 173 6.71 14.19 -4.84
CA ILE A 173 6.56 13.59 -6.17
C ILE A 173 5.43 14.29 -6.91
N GLU A 174 4.27 14.43 -6.25
CA GLU A 174 3.08 15.04 -6.83
C GLU A 174 3.32 16.48 -7.31
N LYS A 175 4.09 17.29 -6.57
CA LYS A 175 4.47 18.64 -7.01
C LYS A 175 5.35 18.68 -8.27
N LYS A 176 6.02 17.56 -8.60
CA LYS A 176 6.90 17.44 -9.78
C LYS A 176 6.20 16.79 -10.98
N VAL A 177 5.12 16.04 -10.75
CA VAL A 177 4.34 15.42 -11.83
C VAL A 177 3.30 16.41 -12.33
N VAL A 178 3.43 16.82 -13.59
CA VAL A 178 2.48 17.72 -14.24
C VAL A 178 1.33 16.94 -14.87
N LEU A 179 1.64 15.88 -15.60
CA LEU A 179 0.66 14.97 -16.19
C LEU A 179 1.10 13.54 -15.94
N GLU A 180 0.25 12.77 -15.25
CA GLU A 180 0.51 11.38 -14.97
C GLU A 180 0.34 10.52 -16.23
N THR A 181 1.35 9.71 -16.53
CA THR A 181 1.29 8.56 -17.45
C THR A 181 1.17 7.28 -16.65
N SER A 182 0.17 6.46 -16.96
CA SER A 182 -0.02 5.16 -16.30
C SER A 182 1.04 4.15 -16.73
N ALA A 183 1.35 3.19 -15.85
CA ALA A 183 2.38 2.18 -16.07
C ALA A 183 1.97 0.83 -15.45
N GLN A 184 2.63 -0.26 -15.87
CA GLN A 184 2.35 -1.61 -15.36
C GLN A 184 3.09 -1.90 -14.05
N SER A 185 4.18 -1.16 -13.78
CA SER A 185 5.01 -1.31 -12.58
C SER A 185 5.36 0.05 -11.97
N SER A 186 5.69 0.07 -10.68
CA SER A 186 6.17 1.27 -9.99
C SER A 186 7.45 1.82 -10.63
N ALA A 187 8.41 0.95 -10.98
CA ALA A 187 9.67 1.37 -11.62
C ALA A 187 9.43 2.05 -12.98
N GLU A 188 8.55 1.49 -13.81
CA GLU A 188 8.15 2.10 -15.07
C GLU A 188 7.42 3.42 -14.86
N TRP A 189 6.54 3.51 -13.86
CA TRP A 189 5.84 4.74 -13.50
C TRP A 189 6.85 5.86 -13.19
N PHE A 190 7.85 5.59 -12.35
CA PHE A 190 8.88 6.60 -12.03
C PHE A 190 9.70 6.99 -13.25
N LYS A 191 10.07 6.04 -14.11
CA LYS A 191 10.79 6.33 -15.35
C LYS A 191 10.02 7.26 -16.29
N GLN A 192 8.71 7.10 -16.38
CA GLN A 192 7.85 7.89 -17.28
C GLN A 192 7.48 9.25 -16.68
N ASN A 193 7.22 9.31 -15.36
CA ASN A 193 6.65 10.48 -14.69
C ASN A 193 7.68 11.35 -13.94
N LEU A 194 8.82 10.76 -13.58
CA LEU A 194 9.92 11.41 -12.84
C LEU A 194 11.29 10.84 -13.26
N PRO A 195 11.66 10.90 -14.55
CA PRO A 195 12.94 10.39 -15.05
C PRO A 195 14.16 11.02 -14.36
N GLN A 196 14.03 12.22 -13.80
CA GLN A 196 15.06 12.95 -13.08
C GLN A 196 15.32 12.47 -11.64
N VAL A 197 14.54 11.50 -11.14
CA VAL A 197 14.66 10.95 -9.78
C VAL A 197 15.28 9.54 -9.76
N LEU A 198 15.40 8.91 -10.92
CA LEU A 198 16.14 7.66 -11.14
C LEU A 198 17.54 7.98 -11.68
#